data_AF-A0A9P6CDP7-F1
#
_entry.id   AF-A0A9P6CDP7-F1
#
_cell.length_a   1.000
_cell.length_b   1.000
_cell.length_c   1.000
_cell.angle_alpha   90.00
_cell.angle_beta   90.00
_cell.angle_gamma   90.00
#
_symmetry.space_group_name_H-M   'P 1'
#
loop_
_entity.id
_entity.type
_entity.pdbx_description
1 polymer ?
#
loop_
_entity_poly.entity_id
_entity_poly.type
_entity_poly.pdbx_seq_one_letter_code
_entity_poly.pdbx_strand_id
1 'polypeptide(L)'
;MTGAVDALDFSNSKYIWKSAPTGPNGAQRTGNATFRRDWTPPVGKVPVSADILINADDVYTLFVNGGKVGSGNVISAAQRYCVRLVDSCNTFAIEAQNVPDNTPAGVLTTIQVKYTDGFTDTIVSDTQWHATGNAPAGFEQVAFDDSTWPAAFDQGPYPTKPGYSITLPPAPASPNSGAGPSLPSANWIWTKEVSSGSQTAPNGGRAFRKRVNLPNGDLVNSAVITLAADNQYTLYVNGLAVGSGTDYRFAQRFVVNFPPTSTVVIAIFAANTGGPAGLIAAVELVNCDCSDNVYLVTDGGWKYSNSVPNGFPSLGFDDSAWDLVNVEGKYGAAPWGQTTIPTNNSPQSAPLPGAPPAAPASVVA
;
A
#
# COMPACT_ATOMS: atom_id res chain seq x y z
N MET A 1 -19.15 -3.52 -5.43
CA MET A 1 -18.47 -4.75 -5.89
C MET A 1 -16.99 -4.53 -5.67
N THR A 2 -16.43 -5.15 -4.63
CA THR A 2 -14.98 -5.12 -4.35
C THR A 2 -14.32 -6.06 -5.34
N GLY A 3 -13.86 -5.53 -6.47
CA GLY A 3 -12.95 -6.26 -7.34
C GLY A 3 -11.68 -6.55 -6.54
N ALA A 4 -11.18 -7.79 -6.62
CA ALA A 4 -9.78 -8.04 -6.35
C ALA A 4 -8.98 -6.97 -7.11
N VAL A 5 -7.96 -6.40 -6.49
CA VAL A 5 -7.04 -5.52 -7.23
C VAL A 5 -6.45 -6.41 -8.31
N ASP A 6 -6.92 -6.29 -9.56
CA ASP A 6 -6.41 -7.07 -10.67
C ASP A 6 -4.89 -6.89 -10.66
N ALA A 7 -4.18 -8.01 -10.61
CA ALA A 7 -2.72 -7.98 -10.61
C ALA A 7 -2.29 -7.26 -11.88
N LEU A 8 -1.57 -6.14 -11.72
CA LEU A 8 -1.05 -5.37 -12.84
C LEU A 8 -0.37 -6.29 -13.86
N ASP A 9 -0.78 -6.23 -15.12
CA ASP A 9 -0.27 -7.06 -16.22
C ASP A 9 -0.21 -6.26 -17.53
N PHE A 10 0.15 -6.92 -18.64
CA PHE A 10 0.22 -6.30 -19.97
C PHE A 10 -0.97 -6.63 -20.89
N SER A 11 -2.07 -7.20 -20.37
CA SER A 11 -3.18 -7.69 -21.19
C SER A 11 -3.81 -6.62 -22.08
N ASN A 12 -3.80 -5.37 -21.63
CA ASN A 12 -4.34 -4.22 -22.36
C ASN A 12 -3.26 -3.41 -23.11
N SER A 13 -1.99 -3.77 -22.95
CA SER A 13 -0.86 -3.02 -23.52
C SER A 13 -0.49 -3.51 -24.91
N LYS A 14 0.09 -2.61 -25.70
CA LYS A 14 0.61 -2.87 -27.04
C LYS A 14 2.12 -2.76 -27.05
N TYR A 15 2.78 -3.57 -27.86
CA TYR A 15 4.16 -3.28 -28.23
C TYR A 15 4.18 -2.01 -29.07
N ILE A 16 5.00 -1.04 -28.66
CA ILE A 16 5.17 0.21 -29.40
C ILE A 16 6.62 0.38 -29.84
N TRP A 17 6.80 0.99 -31.01
CA TRP A 17 8.11 1.41 -31.52
C TRP A 17 8.05 2.77 -32.23
N LYS A 18 9.20 3.31 -32.64
CA LYS A 18 9.27 4.60 -33.35
C LYS A 18 8.69 4.58 -34.77
N SER A 19 8.56 3.40 -35.38
CA SER A 19 8.13 3.24 -36.77
C SER A 19 7.64 1.82 -37.06
N ALA A 20 6.97 1.66 -38.20
CA ALA A 20 6.65 0.34 -38.74
C ALA A 20 7.91 -0.54 -38.93
N PRO A 21 7.79 -1.88 -38.86
CA PRO A 21 8.90 -2.79 -39.14
C PRO A 21 9.55 -2.56 -40.51
N THR A 22 10.87 -2.67 -40.56
CA THR A 22 11.65 -2.52 -41.80
C THR A 22 11.96 -3.86 -42.47
N GLY A 23 11.63 -4.98 -41.84
CA GLY A 23 11.88 -6.34 -42.36
C GLY A 23 10.84 -7.36 -41.89
N PRO A 24 11.02 -8.65 -42.28
CA PRO A 24 10.09 -9.72 -41.92
C PRO A 24 10.06 -9.95 -40.40
N ASN A 25 8.97 -10.55 -39.89
CA ASN A 25 8.81 -10.92 -38.48
C ASN A 25 8.95 -9.75 -37.48
N GLY A 26 8.61 -8.53 -37.89
CA GLY A 26 8.71 -7.35 -37.01
C GLY A 26 10.12 -6.76 -36.91
N ALA A 27 11.05 -7.16 -37.79
CA ALA A 27 12.44 -6.72 -37.73
C ALA A 27 12.61 -5.20 -37.88
N GLN A 28 13.45 -4.64 -37.02
CA GLN A 28 13.89 -3.26 -36.99
C GLN A 28 15.41 -3.18 -37.16
N ARG A 29 15.90 -2.06 -37.67
CA ARG A 29 17.35 -1.76 -37.67
C ARG A 29 17.82 -1.50 -36.24
N THR A 30 19.11 -1.75 -35.98
CA THR A 30 19.75 -1.37 -34.71
C THR A 30 19.64 0.14 -34.47
N GLY A 31 19.46 0.53 -33.21
CA GLY A 31 19.45 1.94 -32.78
C GLY A 31 18.37 2.27 -31.76
N ASN A 32 18.35 3.55 -31.36
CA ASN A 32 17.51 4.03 -30.26
C ASN A 32 16.09 4.36 -30.72
N ALA A 33 15.15 4.26 -29.80
CA ALA A 33 13.81 4.81 -29.92
C ALA A 33 13.48 5.51 -28.59
N THR A 34 12.95 6.72 -28.68
CA THR A 34 12.59 7.50 -27.51
C THR A 34 11.09 7.72 -27.50
N PHE A 35 10.46 7.50 -26.36
CA PHE A 35 9.02 7.58 -26.17
C PHE A 35 8.68 8.56 -25.06
N ARG A 36 7.59 9.30 -25.22
CA ARG A 36 7.05 10.21 -24.22
C ARG A 36 5.54 10.08 -24.11
N ARG A 37 5.04 10.18 -22.89
CA ARG A 37 3.63 10.25 -22.54
C ARG A 37 3.45 11.26 -21.42
N ASP A 38 2.99 12.45 -21.80
CA ASP A 38 2.50 13.43 -20.85
C ASP A 38 1.10 13.05 -20.41
N TRP A 39 0.89 13.05 -19.09
CA TRP A 39 -0.35 12.64 -18.49
C TRP A 39 -0.73 13.60 -17.38
N THR A 40 -1.95 14.12 -17.43
CA THR A 40 -2.50 15.01 -16.41
C THR A 40 -3.63 14.29 -15.67
N PRO A 41 -3.70 14.37 -14.34
CA PRO A 41 -4.80 13.79 -13.57
C PRO A 41 -6.17 14.28 -14.06
N PRO A 42 -7.20 13.42 -14.07
CA PRO A 42 -8.57 13.86 -14.30
C PRO A 42 -8.99 14.95 -13.30
N VAL A 43 -9.88 15.84 -13.73
CA VAL A 43 -10.37 16.93 -12.88
C VAL A 43 -10.93 16.37 -11.56
N GLY A 44 -10.43 16.92 -10.44
CA GLY A 44 -10.83 16.51 -9.09
C GLY A 44 -10.10 15.28 -8.55
N LYS A 45 -9.19 14.66 -9.31
CA LYS A 45 -8.32 13.59 -8.85
C LYS A 45 -6.95 14.15 -8.46
N VAL A 46 -6.41 13.69 -7.34
CA VAL A 46 -5.03 13.99 -6.91
C VAL A 46 -4.24 12.68 -6.94
N PRO A 47 -3.25 12.53 -7.84
CA PRO A 47 -2.44 11.33 -7.93
C PRO A 47 -1.51 11.23 -6.72
N VAL A 48 -1.17 9.99 -6.38
CA VAL A 48 -0.26 9.64 -5.27
C VAL A 48 0.99 8.98 -5.82
N SER A 49 0.80 7.88 -6.56
CA SER A 49 1.90 7.09 -7.08
C SER A 49 1.51 6.36 -8.37
N ALA A 50 2.53 5.91 -9.09
CA ALA A 50 2.44 5.02 -10.22
C ALA A 50 3.13 3.70 -9.88
N ASP A 51 2.40 2.58 -10.03
CA ASP A 51 2.96 1.24 -10.09
C ASP A 51 3.17 0.86 -11.56
N ILE A 52 4.42 0.68 -11.96
CA ILE A 52 4.84 0.62 -13.37
C ILE A 52 5.42 -0.74 -13.66
N LEU A 53 4.80 -1.50 -14.57
CA LEU A 53 5.43 -2.62 -15.24
C LEU A 53 6.01 -2.18 -16.58
N ILE A 54 7.21 -2.65 -16.88
CA ILE A 54 7.88 -2.36 -18.15
C ILE A 54 8.76 -3.51 -18.61
N ASN A 55 8.78 -3.73 -19.92
CA ASN A 55 9.67 -4.63 -20.61
C ASN A 55 10.03 -4.03 -21.98
N ALA A 56 11.19 -4.38 -22.51
CA ALA A 56 11.58 -3.99 -23.86
C ALA A 56 12.39 -5.09 -24.54
N ASP A 57 12.31 -5.09 -25.86
CA ASP A 57 13.20 -5.81 -26.76
C ASP A 57 14.07 -4.74 -27.49
N ASP A 58 15.34 -4.54 -27.13
CA ASP A 58 16.13 -5.28 -26.13
C ASP A 58 16.28 -4.57 -24.79
N VAL A 59 16.49 -3.25 -24.83
CA VAL A 59 16.92 -2.45 -23.68
C VAL A 59 15.97 -1.28 -23.49
N TYR A 60 15.74 -0.89 -22.23
CA TYR A 60 15.10 0.38 -21.91
C TYR A 60 15.76 1.08 -20.71
N THR A 61 15.57 2.39 -20.65
CA THR A 61 15.67 3.22 -19.45
C THR A 61 14.38 4.01 -19.29
N LEU A 62 13.77 3.91 -18.11
CA LEU A 62 12.53 4.60 -17.74
C LEU A 62 12.86 5.86 -16.93
N PHE A 63 12.16 6.93 -17.27
CA PHE A 63 12.16 8.20 -16.56
C PHE A 63 10.74 8.62 -16.20
N VAL A 64 10.60 9.29 -15.06
CA VAL A 64 9.36 9.96 -14.66
C VAL A 64 9.71 11.35 -14.17
N ASN A 65 9.08 12.37 -14.75
CA ASN A 65 9.28 13.78 -14.39
C ASN A 65 10.76 14.21 -14.37
N GLY A 66 11.54 13.78 -15.37
CA GLY A 66 12.96 14.07 -15.46
C GLY A 66 13.87 13.13 -14.67
N GLY A 67 13.35 12.43 -13.67
CA GLY A 67 14.10 11.51 -12.82
C GLY A 67 14.24 10.13 -13.46
N LYS A 68 15.47 9.60 -13.55
CA LYS A 68 15.70 8.21 -13.93
C LYS A 68 15.13 7.27 -12.86
N VAL A 69 14.23 6.38 -13.27
CA VAL A 69 13.58 5.39 -12.41
C VAL A 69 14.33 4.06 -12.43
N GLY A 70 14.69 3.58 -13.63
CA GLY A 70 15.35 2.29 -13.78
C GLY A 70 15.69 1.95 -15.22
N SER A 71 16.40 0.84 -15.42
CA SER A 71 16.79 0.31 -16.73
C SER A 71 16.72 -1.21 -16.72
N GLY A 72 16.44 -1.81 -17.86
CA GLY A 72 16.40 -3.26 -18.04
C GLY A 72 16.78 -3.71 -19.45
N ASN A 73 17.19 -4.97 -19.57
CA ASN A 73 17.68 -5.57 -20.82
C ASN A 73 17.35 -7.07 -20.95
N VAL A 74 16.28 -7.52 -20.28
CA VAL A 74 15.89 -8.94 -20.24
C VAL A 74 14.50 -9.10 -20.86
N ILE A 75 14.44 -9.63 -22.08
CA ILE A 75 13.18 -9.74 -22.83
C ILE A 75 12.16 -10.73 -22.23
N SER A 76 12.62 -11.68 -21.41
CA SER A 76 11.77 -12.72 -20.81
C SER A 76 11.22 -12.34 -19.43
N ALA A 77 11.60 -11.18 -18.89
CA ALA A 77 11.18 -10.73 -17.58
C ALA A 77 10.90 -9.22 -17.58
N ALA A 78 9.74 -8.84 -17.06
CA ALA A 78 9.44 -7.44 -16.81
C ALA A 78 10.17 -6.97 -15.55
N GLN A 79 10.30 -5.65 -15.43
CA GLN A 79 10.65 -5.01 -14.18
C GLN A 79 9.48 -4.17 -13.70
N ARG A 80 9.44 -3.94 -12.38
CA ARG A 80 8.40 -3.19 -11.71
C ARG A 80 9.01 -2.08 -10.89
N TYR A 81 8.41 -0.89 -10.98
CA TYR A 81 8.83 0.28 -10.24
C TYR A 81 7.63 0.94 -9.59
N CYS A 82 7.87 1.60 -8.46
CA CYS A 82 6.91 2.49 -7.83
C CYS A 82 7.50 3.89 -7.82
N VAL A 83 6.73 4.88 -8.28
CA VAL A 83 7.16 6.29 -8.31
C VAL A 83 6.07 7.18 -7.75
N ARG A 84 6.44 8.16 -6.90
CA ARG A 84 5.50 9.21 -6.46
C ARG A 84 5.17 10.16 -7.62
N LEU A 85 3.91 10.52 -7.73
CA LEU A 85 3.43 11.47 -8.75
C LEU A 85 3.20 12.83 -8.12
N VAL A 86 3.34 13.88 -8.94
CA VAL A 86 2.96 15.25 -8.57
C VAL A 86 1.49 15.50 -8.92
N ASP A 87 0.87 16.48 -8.28
CA ASP A 87 -0.53 16.85 -8.48
C ASP A 87 -0.84 17.44 -9.87
N SER A 88 0.21 17.88 -10.58
CA SER A 88 0.16 18.43 -11.93
C SER A 88 0.38 17.37 -13.02
N CYS A 89 0.75 17.83 -14.23
CA CYS A 89 1.22 16.96 -15.29
C CYS A 89 2.39 16.10 -14.80
N ASN A 90 2.35 14.81 -15.14
CA ASN A 90 3.44 13.87 -14.98
C ASN A 90 3.85 13.35 -16.36
N THR A 91 5.16 13.34 -16.63
CA THR A 91 5.75 12.84 -17.87
C THR A 91 6.36 11.47 -17.63
N PHE A 92 5.89 10.47 -18.37
CA PHE A 92 6.55 9.17 -18.48
C PHE A 92 7.38 9.15 -19.76
N ALA A 93 8.69 8.94 -19.64
CA ALA A 93 9.60 8.92 -20.78
C ALA A 93 10.45 7.65 -20.78
N ILE A 94 10.73 7.11 -21.97
CA ILE A 94 11.47 5.86 -22.14
C ILE A 94 12.49 6.06 -23.24
N GLU A 95 13.76 5.75 -22.96
CA GLU A 95 14.77 5.54 -23.99
C GLU A 95 14.97 4.03 -24.16
N ALA A 96 14.63 3.50 -25.33
CA ALA A 96 14.80 2.10 -25.68
C ALA A 96 15.83 1.93 -26.79
N GLN A 97 16.40 0.74 -26.88
CA GLN A 97 17.39 0.40 -27.89
C GLN A 97 17.14 -1.01 -28.43
N ASN A 98 17.10 -1.11 -29.75
CA ASN A 98 17.30 -2.37 -30.45
C ASN A 98 18.81 -2.55 -30.66
N VAL A 99 19.39 -3.56 -30.03
CA VAL A 99 20.84 -3.75 -30.01
C VAL A 99 21.29 -4.53 -31.25
N PRO A 100 20.77 -5.74 -31.55
CA PRO A 100 21.09 -6.42 -32.79
C PRO A 100 20.44 -5.73 -34.00
N ASP A 101 21.03 -5.91 -35.18
CA ASP A 101 20.44 -5.41 -36.43
C ASP A 101 19.47 -6.44 -37.01
N ASN A 102 18.33 -5.96 -37.54
CA ASN A 102 17.29 -6.78 -38.16
C ASN A 102 16.63 -7.80 -37.21
N THR A 103 16.48 -7.44 -35.95
CA THR A 103 15.71 -8.17 -34.93
C THR A 103 14.41 -7.44 -34.58
N PRO A 104 13.41 -8.13 -34.01
CA PRO A 104 12.26 -7.45 -33.41
C PRO A 104 12.72 -6.42 -32.39
N ALA A 105 11.95 -5.35 -32.25
CA ALA A 105 12.16 -4.36 -31.21
C ALA A 105 10.81 -3.78 -30.79
N GLY A 106 10.67 -3.46 -29.51
CA GLY A 106 9.42 -2.94 -28.98
C GLY A 106 9.50 -2.65 -27.49
N VAL A 107 8.70 -1.69 -27.03
CA VAL A 107 8.51 -1.40 -25.61
C VAL A 107 7.09 -1.79 -25.22
N LEU A 108 6.95 -2.35 -24.02
CA LEU A 108 5.68 -2.70 -23.42
C LEU A 108 5.65 -2.12 -22.00
N THR A 109 4.63 -1.33 -21.67
CA THR A 109 4.45 -0.82 -20.31
C THR A 109 2.97 -0.76 -19.90
N THR A 110 2.72 -1.01 -18.62
CA THR A 110 1.43 -0.76 -17.96
C THR A 110 1.71 0.01 -16.69
N ILE A 111 1.03 1.13 -16.50
CA ILE A 111 1.22 2.04 -15.39
C ILE A 111 -0.12 2.21 -14.68
N GLN A 112 -0.23 1.71 -13.46
CA GLN A 112 -1.40 1.95 -12.61
C GLN A 112 -1.15 3.18 -11.74
N VAL A 113 -1.91 4.24 -11.97
CA VAL A 113 -1.92 5.46 -11.16
C VAL A 113 -2.89 5.27 -10.00
N LYS A 114 -2.44 5.59 -8.78
CA LYS A 114 -3.26 5.59 -7.55
C LYS A 114 -3.59 7.01 -7.14
N TYR A 115 -4.81 7.25 -6.66
CA TYR A 115 -5.29 8.56 -6.23
C TYR A 115 -5.56 8.64 -4.73
N THR A 116 -5.62 9.86 -4.20
CA THR A 116 -5.93 10.14 -2.79
C THR A 116 -7.32 9.70 -2.34
N ASP A 117 -8.25 9.47 -3.28
CA ASP A 117 -9.58 8.95 -3.00
C ASP A 117 -9.66 7.41 -3.04
N GLY A 118 -8.52 6.74 -3.22
CA GLY A 118 -8.38 5.29 -3.24
C GLY A 118 -8.72 4.64 -4.58
N PHE A 119 -9.14 5.40 -5.59
CA PHE A 119 -9.34 4.87 -6.94
C PHE A 119 -8.02 4.80 -7.72
N THR A 120 -8.06 4.13 -8.88
CA THR A 120 -6.92 3.98 -9.77
C THR A 120 -7.31 4.22 -11.22
N ASP A 121 -6.35 4.68 -12.03
CA ASP A 121 -6.41 4.66 -13.49
C ASP A 121 -5.23 3.85 -14.06
N THR A 122 -5.33 3.45 -15.33
CA THR A 122 -4.27 2.71 -16.03
C THR A 122 -3.86 3.44 -17.29
N ILE A 123 -2.55 3.62 -17.47
CA ILE A 123 -1.92 4.08 -18.71
C ILE A 123 -1.19 2.88 -19.31
N VAL A 124 -1.35 2.64 -20.60
CA VAL A 124 -0.71 1.53 -21.31
C VAL A 124 0.22 2.05 -22.40
N SER A 125 1.16 1.22 -22.87
CA SER A 125 1.86 1.47 -24.12
C SER A 125 0.91 1.30 -25.30
N ASP A 126 0.69 2.38 -26.05
CA ASP A 126 -0.21 2.45 -27.19
C ASP A 126 0.14 3.64 -28.12
N THR A 127 -0.74 3.94 -29.07
CA THR A 127 -0.57 5.05 -30.03
C THR A 127 -0.74 6.45 -29.41
N GLN A 128 -1.09 6.56 -28.13
CA GLN A 128 -1.14 7.85 -27.44
C GLN A 128 0.23 8.30 -26.92
N TRP A 129 1.25 7.45 -27.01
CA TRP A 129 2.64 7.82 -26.80
C TRP A 129 3.20 8.53 -28.04
N HIS A 130 4.05 9.53 -27.83
CA HIS A 130 4.87 10.11 -28.90
C HIS A 130 6.20 9.37 -28.99
N ALA A 131 6.75 9.22 -30.20
CA ALA A 131 8.00 8.49 -30.41
C ALA A 131 8.92 9.15 -31.46
N THR A 132 10.22 8.97 -31.28
CA THR A 132 11.24 9.40 -32.25
C THR A 132 12.46 8.47 -32.24
N GLY A 133 13.36 8.61 -33.21
CA GLY A 133 14.56 7.77 -33.35
C GLY A 133 15.80 8.25 -32.61
N ASN A 134 15.76 9.42 -31.98
CA ASN A 134 16.87 10.03 -31.24
C ASN A 134 16.41 10.35 -29.81
N ALA A 135 17.33 10.56 -28.87
CA ALA A 135 17.02 11.08 -27.53
C ALA A 135 17.53 12.53 -27.41
N PRO A 136 16.75 13.56 -27.80
CA PRO A 136 17.14 14.96 -27.60
C PRO A 136 17.44 15.23 -26.12
N ALA A 137 18.43 16.08 -25.84
CA ALA A 137 18.74 16.42 -24.45
C ALA A 137 17.50 17.01 -23.75
N GLY A 138 17.17 16.49 -22.57
CA GLY A 138 16.03 16.92 -21.79
C GLY A 138 14.69 16.33 -22.24
N PHE A 139 14.67 15.35 -23.16
CA PHE A 139 13.45 14.66 -23.57
C PHE A 139 12.72 13.97 -22.41
N GLU A 140 13.31 13.85 -21.23
CA GLU A 140 12.70 13.25 -20.05
C GLU A 140 12.04 14.29 -19.13
N GLN A 141 12.27 15.58 -19.38
CA GLN A 141 11.77 16.69 -18.57
C GLN A 141 10.30 16.99 -18.86
N VAL A 142 9.56 17.44 -17.83
CA VAL A 142 8.13 17.80 -17.96
C VAL A 142 7.90 18.96 -18.93
N ALA A 143 8.85 19.91 -19.00
CA ALA A 143 8.73 21.09 -19.84
C ALA A 143 9.15 20.88 -21.32
N PHE A 144 9.58 19.68 -21.69
CA PHE A 144 10.00 19.39 -23.06
C PHE A 144 8.78 19.34 -24.00
N ASP A 145 8.85 20.07 -25.11
CA ASP A 145 7.80 20.08 -26.13
C ASP A 145 8.01 18.94 -27.13
N ASP A 146 7.17 17.91 -27.06
CA ASP A 146 7.14 16.79 -27.99
C ASP A 146 6.01 16.88 -29.04
N SER A 147 5.35 18.02 -29.17
CA SER A 147 4.18 18.18 -30.06
C SER A 147 4.46 17.92 -31.53
N THR A 148 5.73 17.98 -31.95
CA THR A 148 6.16 17.65 -33.32
C THR A 148 6.55 16.19 -33.51
N TRP A 149 6.58 15.38 -32.45
CA TRP A 149 6.90 13.96 -32.54
C TRP A 149 5.70 13.19 -33.09
N PRO A 150 5.90 12.21 -33.99
CA PRO A 150 4.82 11.34 -34.41
C PRO A 150 4.34 10.46 -33.25
N ALA A 151 3.09 10.00 -33.34
CA ALA A 151 2.59 8.93 -32.48
C ALA A 151 3.47 7.67 -32.63
N ALA A 152 3.62 6.95 -31.52
CA ALA A 152 4.29 5.66 -31.51
C ALA A 152 3.54 4.67 -32.42
N PHE A 153 4.30 3.85 -33.12
CA PHE A 153 3.74 2.82 -33.99
C PHE A 153 3.30 1.62 -33.15
N ASP A 154 2.01 1.27 -33.24
CA ASP A 154 1.43 0.07 -32.62
C ASP A 154 1.86 -1.18 -33.42
N GLN A 155 2.69 -2.01 -32.79
CA GLN A 155 3.17 -3.28 -33.35
C GLN A 155 2.26 -4.47 -33.02
N GLY A 156 1.23 -4.27 -32.19
CA GLY A 156 0.25 -5.28 -31.84
C GLY A 156 0.14 -5.57 -30.34
N PRO A 157 -0.85 -6.40 -29.95
CA PRO A 157 -1.12 -6.74 -28.56
C PRO A 157 -0.07 -7.68 -27.95
N TYR A 158 0.00 -7.70 -26.63
CA TYR A 158 0.61 -8.78 -25.86
C TYR A 158 -0.44 -9.83 -25.43
N PRO A 159 -0.14 -11.15 -25.48
CA PRO A 159 1.06 -11.75 -26.06
C PRO A 159 1.00 -11.78 -27.60
N THR A 160 2.16 -11.67 -28.26
CA THR A 160 2.27 -11.63 -29.73
C THR A 160 2.10 -13.00 -30.39
N LYS A 161 2.28 -14.09 -29.64
CA LYS A 161 2.08 -15.47 -30.11
C LYS A 161 1.66 -16.40 -28.96
N PRO A 162 0.91 -17.49 -29.25
CA PRO A 162 0.56 -18.49 -28.25
C PRO A 162 1.80 -19.05 -27.54
N GLY A 163 1.75 -19.15 -26.21
CA GLY A 163 2.82 -19.72 -25.38
C GLY A 163 4.01 -18.80 -25.12
N TYR A 164 4.05 -17.58 -25.69
CA TYR A 164 5.00 -16.55 -25.25
C TYR A 164 4.47 -15.84 -24.01
N SER A 165 5.30 -15.77 -22.98
CA SER A 165 5.01 -15.02 -21.77
C SER A 165 6.24 -14.28 -21.26
N ILE A 166 6.00 -13.10 -20.72
CA ILE A 166 6.96 -12.34 -19.92
C ILE A 166 6.72 -12.70 -18.45
N THR A 167 7.79 -13.04 -17.74
CA THR A 167 7.72 -13.24 -16.29
C THR A 167 7.46 -11.90 -15.62
N LEU A 168 6.34 -11.77 -14.91
CA LEU A 168 6.03 -10.57 -14.15
C LEU A 168 6.69 -10.65 -12.77
N PRO A 169 7.39 -9.60 -12.33
CA PRO A 169 7.88 -9.53 -10.95
C PRO A 169 6.67 -9.47 -9.98
N PRO A 170 6.85 -9.93 -8.74
CA PRO A 170 5.79 -9.89 -7.75
C PRO A 170 5.27 -8.46 -7.56
N ALA A 171 3.99 -8.33 -7.20
CA ALA A 171 3.47 -7.06 -6.73
C ALA A 171 4.28 -6.57 -5.51
N PRO A 172 4.34 -5.24 -5.28
CA PRO A 172 4.86 -4.70 -4.03
C PRO A 172 4.27 -5.50 -2.87
N ALA A 173 5.15 -5.88 -1.93
CA ALA A 173 4.84 -6.84 -0.89
C ALA A 173 3.45 -6.58 -0.31
N SER A 174 2.56 -7.54 -0.50
CA SER A 174 1.25 -7.50 0.14
C SER A 174 1.47 -7.36 1.67
N PRO A 175 0.55 -6.72 2.40
CA PRO A 175 0.49 -6.72 3.87
C PRO A 175 0.65 -8.10 4.57
N ASN A 176 0.75 -9.18 3.81
CA ASN A 176 0.96 -10.54 4.29
C ASN A 176 2.43 -11.00 4.18
N SER A 177 3.39 -10.11 3.85
CA SER A 177 4.78 -10.48 3.55
C SER A 177 5.68 -10.79 4.76
N GLY A 178 5.16 -10.66 5.98
CA GLY A 178 5.83 -11.14 7.20
C GLY A 178 7.08 -10.37 7.64
N ALA A 179 7.38 -9.22 7.02
CA ALA A 179 8.54 -8.39 7.37
C ALA A 179 8.33 -7.51 8.63
N GLY A 180 7.08 -7.33 9.07
CA GLY A 180 6.70 -6.51 10.23
C GLY A 180 6.72 -7.21 11.59
N PRO A 181 6.58 -6.45 12.70
CA PRO A 181 6.38 -7.00 14.03
C PRO A 181 5.09 -7.81 14.08
N SER A 182 5.17 -8.95 14.75
CA SER A 182 4.03 -9.79 15.12
C SER A 182 3.81 -9.72 16.63
N LEU A 183 2.72 -10.31 17.14
CA LEU A 183 2.43 -10.31 18.58
C LEU A 183 3.63 -10.69 19.50
N PRO A 184 4.54 -11.62 19.13
CA PRO A 184 5.74 -11.91 19.90
C PRO A 184 6.67 -10.72 20.20
N SER A 185 6.58 -9.65 19.41
CA SER A 185 7.34 -8.41 19.63
C SER A 185 6.57 -7.35 20.45
N ALA A 186 5.29 -7.60 20.71
CA ALA A 186 4.40 -6.69 21.43
C ALA A 186 4.39 -6.94 22.94
N ASN A 187 3.82 -5.98 23.67
CA ASN A 187 3.64 -6.07 25.12
C ASN A 187 2.16 -6.01 25.48
N TRP A 188 1.76 -6.77 26.50
CA TRP A 188 0.52 -6.55 27.22
C TRP A 188 0.57 -5.18 27.88
N ILE A 189 -0.42 -4.36 27.58
CA ILE A 189 -0.61 -3.03 28.16
C ILE A 189 -1.96 -2.95 28.84
N TRP A 190 -2.04 -2.13 29.89
CA TRP A 190 -3.30 -1.76 30.53
C TRP A 190 -3.21 -0.33 31.09
N THR A 191 -4.17 0.03 31.95
CA THR A 191 -4.22 1.31 32.65
C THR A 191 -3.39 1.26 33.92
N LYS A 192 -3.01 2.44 34.47
CA LYS A 192 -2.27 2.53 35.74
C LYS A 192 -3.13 2.34 36.99
N GLU A 193 -4.39 1.91 36.84
CA GLU A 193 -5.27 1.66 37.99
C GLU A 193 -5.01 0.29 38.65
N VAL A 194 -4.21 -0.56 38.00
CA VAL A 194 -3.72 -1.82 38.57
C VAL A 194 -2.71 -1.45 39.64
N SER A 195 -3.09 -1.65 40.91
CA SER A 195 -2.21 -1.38 42.04
C SER A 195 -1.03 -2.34 42.05
N SER A 196 0.16 -1.87 42.44
CA SER A 196 1.36 -2.70 42.52
C SER A 196 1.11 -3.97 43.34
N GLY A 197 1.31 -5.13 42.73
CA GLY A 197 1.08 -6.45 43.34
C GLY A 197 -0.32 -7.04 43.15
N SER A 198 -1.28 -6.29 42.59
CA SER A 198 -2.59 -6.84 42.21
C SER A 198 -2.47 -7.60 40.89
N GLN A 199 -2.96 -8.85 40.86
CA GLN A 199 -3.11 -9.62 39.62
C GLN A 199 -4.46 -9.36 38.93
N THR A 200 -5.28 -8.46 39.48
CA THR A 200 -6.61 -8.16 38.96
C THR A 200 -6.77 -6.66 38.72
N ALA A 201 -7.50 -6.32 37.67
CA ALA A 201 -7.91 -4.96 37.38
C ALA A 201 -9.41 -4.77 37.73
N PRO A 202 -9.88 -3.54 37.98
CA PRO A 202 -11.31 -3.26 38.14
C PRO A 202 -12.11 -3.64 36.90
N ASN A 203 -13.36 -4.07 37.10
CA ASN A 203 -14.27 -4.34 35.99
C ASN A 203 -14.64 -3.05 35.25
N GLY A 204 -14.86 -3.16 33.94
CA GLY A 204 -15.37 -2.09 33.09
C GLY A 204 -14.51 -1.80 31.86
N GLY A 205 -15.05 -0.93 31.01
CA GLY A 205 -14.42 -0.50 29.76
C GLY A 205 -13.36 0.58 29.96
N ARG A 206 -12.31 0.49 29.17
CA ARG A 206 -11.18 1.42 29.08
C ARG A 206 -10.93 1.74 27.62
N ALA A 207 -10.49 2.96 27.36
CA ALA A 207 -10.16 3.41 26.01
C ALA A 207 -8.64 3.48 25.85
N PHE A 208 -8.14 2.95 24.74
CA PHE A 208 -6.74 2.98 24.34
C PHE A 208 -6.60 3.62 22.98
N ARG A 209 -5.54 4.41 22.78
CA ARG A 209 -5.33 5.16 21.53
C ARG A 209 -3.86 5.20 21.15
N LYS A 210 -3.60 5.04 19.86
CA LYS A 210 -2.33 5.35 19.21
C LYS A 210 -2.61 6.15 17.95
N ARG A 211 -2.09 7.38 17.93
CA ARG A 211 -2.03 8.22 16.73
C ARG A 211 -0.67 8.08 16.09
N VAL A 212 -0.66 7.81 14.80
CA VAL A 212 0.55 7.73 13.98
C VAL A 212 0.48 8.84 12.94
N ASN A 213 1.43 9.77 12.98
CA ASN A 213 1.63 10.76 11.94
C ASN A 213 2.86 10.32 11.13
N LEU A 214 2.67 10.12 9.83
CA LEU A 214 3.73 9.68 8.93
C LEU A 214 4.64 10.86 8.58
N PRO A 215 5.97 10.67 8.55
CA PRO A 215 6.91 11.72 8.19
C PRO A 215 6.84 12.06 6.69
N ASN A 216 7.44 13.17 6.27
CA ASN A 216 7.73 13.48 4.86
C ASN A 216 6.54 13.44 3.87
N GLY A 217 5.31 13.58 4.37
CA GLY A 217 4.11 13.45 3.56
C GLY A 217 3.84 12.02 3.09
N ASP A 218 4.44 11.01 3.74
CA ASP A 218 4.24 9.61 3.40
C ASP A 218 2.76 9.22 3.61
N LEU A 219 2.26 8.35 2.74
CA LEU A 219 0.86 7.95 2.70
C LEU A 219 0.70 6.44 2.84
N VAL A 220 -0.27 6.05 3.67
CA VAL A 220 -0.74 4.67 3.83
C VAL A 220 -2.23 4.60 3.50
N ASN A 221 -2.70 3.44 3.03
CA ASN A 221 -4.10 3.23 2.65
C ASN A 221 -4.70 1.93 3.22
N SER A 222 -3.92 1.17 3.99
CA SER A 222 -4.38 -0.05 4.63
C SER A 222 -3.66 -0.28 5.94
N ALA A 223 -4.31 -1.02 6.84
CA ALA A 223 -3.72 -1.49 8.09
C ALA A 223 -3.98 -2.99 8.27
N VAL A 224 -2.94 -3.73 8.63
CA VAL A 224 -3.04 -5.10 9.15
C VAL A 224 -2.87 -5.04 10.65
N ILE A 225 -3.85 -5.55 11.39
CA ILE A 225 -3.86 -5.47 12.85
C ILE A 225 -4.11 -6.87 13.39
N THR A 226 -3.14 -7.41 14.12
CA THR A 226 -3.32 -8.62 14.93
C THR A 226 -3.43 -8.22 16.38
N LEU A 227 -4.51 -8.59 17.07
CA LEU A 227 -4.72 -8.20 18.46
C LEU A 227 -5.53 -9.22 19.28
N ALA A 228 -5.34 -9.14 20.60
CA ALA A 228 -6.13 -9.85 21.60
C ALA A 228 -6.30 -8.96 22.85
N ALA A 229 -7.34 -9.23 23.64
CA ALA A 229 -7.53 -8.57 24.91
C ALA A 229 -8.11 -9.52 25.95
N ASP A 230 -7.71 -9.32 27.19
CA ASP A 230 -8.27 -9.94 28.38
C ASP A 230 -9.14 -8.87 29.10
N ASN A 231 -10.47 -8.96 29.09
CA ASN A 231 -11.29 -10.06 28.57
C ASN A 231 -11.79 -9.84 27.13
N GLN A 232 -12.04 -8.59 26.73
CA GLN A 232 -12.70 -8.31 25.45
C GLN A 232 -12.33 -6.95 24.89
N TYR A 233 -12.50 -6.78 23.58
CA TYR A 233 -12.22 -5.53 22.89
C TYR A 233 -13.17 -5.24 21.72
N THR A 234 -13.23 -3.98 21.33
CA THR A 234 -13.65 -3.51 20.02
C THR A 234 -12.57 -2.59 19.44
N LEU A 235 -12.13 -2.92 18.22
CA LEU A 235 -11.13 -2.19 17.45
C LEU A 235 -11.80 -1.17 16.52
N TYR A 236 -11.20 0.02 16.46
CA TYR A 236 -11.54 1.07 15.52
C TYR A 236 -10.29 1.58 14.82
N VAL A 237 -10.43 1.91 13.54
CA VAL A 237 -9.40 2.58 12.74
C VAL A 237 -10.02 3.83 12.13
N ASN A 238 -9.40 4.98 12.35
CA ASN A 238 -9.86 6.28 11.86
C ASN A 238 -11.34 6.60 12.20
N GLY A 239 -11.80 6.11 13.35
CA GLY A 239 -13.18 6.29 13.81
C GLY A 239 -14.20 5.26 13.32
N LEU A 240 -13.80 4.31 12.46
CA LEU A 240 -14.69 3.26 11.94
C LEU A 240 -14.52 1.95 12.71
N ALA A 241 -15.62 1.22 12.94
CA ALA A 241 -15.63 -0.06 13.65
C ALA A 241 -15.07 -1.19 12.76
N VAL A 242 -13.96 -1.77 13.18
CA VAL A 242 -13.29 -2.87 12.47
C VAL A 242 -13.85 -4.21 12.91
N GLY A 243 -13.81 -4.50 14.20
CA GLY A 243 -14.25 -5.77 14.74
C GLY A 243 -14.03 -5.88 16.23
N SER A 244 -14.56 -6.95 16.80
CA SER A 244 -14.55 -7.24 18.23
C SER A 244 -14.12 -8.67 18.53
N GLY A 245 -13.52 -8.86 19.71
CA GLY A 245 -13.11 -10.16 20.22
C GLY A 245 -13.23 -10.27 21.74
N THR A 246 -13.32 -11.50 22.24
CA THR A 246 -13.63 -11.79 23.65
C THR A 246 -12.77 -12.93 24.23
N ASP A 247 -11.62 -13.23 23.61
CA ASP A 247 -10.75 -14.32 24.04
C ASP A 247 -9.28 -13.95 23.87
N TYR A 248 -8.57 -13.77 24.98
CA TYR A 248 -7.16 -13.40 24.98
C TYR A 248 -6.23 -14.52 24.47
N ARG A 249 -6.71 -15.77 24.43
CA ARG A 249 -5.93 -16.96 24.03
C ARG A 249 -5.84 -17.11 22.52
N PHE A 250 -6.75 -16.48 21.78
CA PHE A 250 -6.81 -16.51 20.32
C PHE A 250 -6.89 -15.09 19.78
N ALA A 251 -5.78 -14.59 19.26
CA ALA A 251 -5.79 -13.30 18.61
C ALA A 251 -6.62 -13.34 17.31
N GLN A 252 -7.12 -12.19 16.93
CA GLN A 252 -7.75 -11.98 15.63
C GLN A 252 -6.88 -11.07 14.78
N ARG A 253 -6.97 -11.27 13.45
CA ARG A 253 -6.25 -10.49 12.45
C ARG A 253 -7.25 -9.79 11.55
N PHE A 254 -7.10 -8.48 11.37
CA PHE A 254 -7.93 -7.67 10.49
C PHE A 254 -7.07 -6.99 9.44
N VAL A 255 -7.55 -6.96 8.21
CA VAL A 255 -6.99 -6.13 7.13
C VAL A 255 -8.04 -5.08 6.81
N VAL A 256 -7.69 -3.81 6.98
CA VAL A 256 -8.63 -2.68 6.90
C VAL A 256 -8.14 -1.70 5.84
N ASN A 257 -8.96 -1.45 4.82
CA ASN A 257 -8.66 -0.46 3.79
C ASN A 257 -9.31 0.88 4.10
N PHE A 258 -8.61 1.97 3.78
CA PHE A 258 -9.09 3.34 3.92
C PHE A 258 -8.44 4.25 2.85
N PRO A 259 -9.00 5.45 2.57
CA PRO A 259 -8.38 6.38 1.64
C PRO A 259 -6.94 6.74 2.06
N PRO A 260 -6.01 6.95 1.11
CA PRO A 260 -4.66 7.41 1.41
C PRO A 260 -4.61 8.57 2.42
N THR A 261 -3.79 8.40 3.46
CA THR A 261 -3.66 9.38 4.54
C THR A 261 -2.26 9.37 5.13
N SER A 262 -1.80 10.53 5.60
CA SER A 262 -0.57 10.69 6.38
C SER A 262 -0.80 10.54 7.88
N THR A 263 -2.05 10.39 8.31
CA THR A 263 -2.40 10.20 9.72
C THR A 263 -3.35 9.02 9.88
N VAL A 264 -2.98 8.10 10.77
CA VAL A 264 -3.82 6.96 11.16
C VAL A 264 -4.02 6.98 12.67
N VAL A 265 -5.24 6.70 13.11
CA VAL A 265 -5.55 6.49 14.52
C VAL A 265 -6.08 5.07 14.71
N ILE A 266 -5.40 4.33 15.57
CA ILE A 266 -5.84 3.03 16.08
C ILE A 266 -6.41 3.26 17.47
N ALA A 267 -7.68 2.90 17.64
CA ALA A 267 -8.42 3.12 18.87
C ALA A 267 -9.07 1.82 19.31
N ILE A 268 -8.97 1.51 20.59
CA ILE A 268 -9.45 0.23 21.12
C ILE A 268 -10.24 0.51 22.39
N PHE A 269 -11.50 0.09 22.39
CA PHE A 269 -12.23 -0.14 23.63
C PHE A 269 -11.84 -1.52 24.12
N ALA A 270 -11.32 -1.65 25.33
CA ALA A 270 -11.13 -2.95 25.97
C ALA A 270 -11.82 -2.98 27.32
N ALA A 271 -12.47 -4.07 27.67
CA ALA A 271 -13.21 -4.20 28.91
C ALA A 271 -12.76 -5.41 29.72
N ASN A 272 -12.48 -5.17 31.00
CA ASN A 272 -12.31 -6.24 31.96
C ASN A 272 -13.68 -6.65 32.51
N THR A 273 -13.99 -7.95 32.48
CA THR A 273 -15.20 -8.53 33.08
C THR A 273 -14.90 -9.25 34.40
N GLY A 274 -13.63 -9.36 34.77
CA GLY A 274 -13.14 -9.94 36.01
C GLY A 274 -11.74 -10.55 35.83
N GLY A 275 -10.93 -10.52 36.89
CA GLY A 275 -9.59 -11.10 36.87
C GLY A 275 -8.50 -10.14 36.34
N PRO A 276 -7.38 -10.67 35.82
CA PRO A 276 -6.37 -9.90 35.10
C PRO A 276 -6.96 -9.14 33.92
N ALA A 277 -6.26 -8.10 33.45
CA ALA A 277 -6.66 -7.38 32.26
C ALA A 277 -5.44 -6.97 31.44
N GLY A 278 -5.58 -7.01 30.13
CA GLY A 278 -4.49 -6.68 29.23
C GLY A 278 -4.96 -6.54 27.79
N LEU A 279 -4.27 -5.69 27.04
CA LEU A 279 -4.43 -5.52 25.60
C LEU A 279 -3.08 -5.76 24.93
N ILE A 280 -3.06 -6.51 23.83
CA ILE A 280 -1.86 -6.70 23.03
C ILE A 280 -2.18 -6.58 21.54
N ALA A 281 -1.37 -5.85 20.79
CA ALA A 281 -1.55 -5.70 19.36
C ALA A 281 -0.22 -5.50 18.62
N ALA A 282 -0.18 -5.94 17.37
CA ALA A 282 0.84 -5.62 16.38
C ALA A 282 0.16 -5.09 15.12
N VAL A 283 0.71 -4.01 14.56
CA VAL A 283 0.12 -3.28 13.43
C VAL A 283 1.16 -3.00 12.36
N GLU A 284 0.75 -3.26 11.12
CA GLU A 284 1.42 -2.83 9.90
C GLU A 284 0.52 -1.84 9.16
N LEU A 285 1.01 -0.63 8.95
CA LEU A 285 0.41 0.36 8.06
C LEU A 285 1.08 0.24 6.69
N VAL A 286 0.26 -0.04 5.68
CA VAL A 286 0.72 -0.38 4.33
C VAL A 286 0.82 0.89 3.50
N ASN A 287 2.02 1.16 2.97
CA ASN A 287 2.25 2.32 2.14
C ASN A 287 1.48 2.23 0.81
N CYS A 288 1.17 3.38 0.23
CA CYS A 288 0.59 3.47 -1.11
C CYS A 288 1.35 4.45 -2.03
N ASP A 289 2.51 4.92 -1.59
CA ASP A 289 3.25 6.02 -2.18
C ASP A 289 4.75 5.70 -2.34
N CYS A 290 5.08 4.42 -2.38
CA CYS A 290 6.43 3.90 -2.59
C CYS A 290 7.39 4.12 -1.41
N SER A 291 6.88 4.54 -0.25
CA SER A 291 7.63 4.51 1.02
C SER A 291 7.70 3.09 1.61
N ASP A 292 8.35 2.94 2.75
CA ASP A 292 8.33 1.69 3.51
C ASP A 292 7.02 1.56 4.32
N ASN A 293 6.59 0.33 4.58
CA ASN A 293 5.51 0.09 5.54
C ASN A 293 5.92 0.57 6.94
N VAL A 294 4.95 1.10 7.68
CA VAL A 294 5.16 1.53 9.06
C VAL A 294 4.63 0.49 10.02
N TYR A 295 5.43 0.20 11.03
CA TYR A 295 5.18 -0.90 11.94
C TYR A 295 5.14 -0.42 13.39
N LEU A 296 4.18 -0.92 14.17
CA LEU A 296 4.07 -0.61 15.59
C LEU A 296 3.47 -1.77 16.37
N VAL A 297 3.69 -1.74 17.68
CA VAL A 297 3.14 -2.70 18.64
C VAL A 297 2.54 -1.98 19.83
N THR A 298 1.79 -2.70 20.67
CA THR A 298 1.47 -2.24 22.01
C THR A 298 2.74 -2.13 22.86
N ASP A 299 3.00 -0.92 23.31
CA ASP A 299 4.18 -0.49 24.05
C ASP A 299 3.81 0.65 25.02
N GLY A 300 4.79 1.15 25.78
CA GLY A 300 4.59 2.26 26.72
C GLY A 300 4.21 3.60 26.07
N GLY A 301 4.21 3.70 24.74
CA GLY A 301 3.84 4.90 24.00
C GLY A 301 2.37 4.96 23.60
N TRP A 302 1.52 4.05 24.07
CA TRP A 302 0.06 4.13 23.92
C TRP A 302 -0.56 4.99 25.01
N LYS A 303 -1.65 5.67 24.67
CA LYS A 303 -2.43 6.47 25.63
C LYS A 303 -3.66 5.70 26.10
N TYR A 304 -4.12 5.96 27.32
CA TYR A 304 -5.37 5.39 27.85
C TYR A 304 -6.25 6.41 28.57
N SER A 305 -7.52 6.04 28.73
CA SER A 305 -8.48 6.69 29.63
C SER A 305 -9.26 5.65 30.43
N ASN A 306 -9.47 5.94 31.71
CA ASN A 306 -10.31 5.13 32.60
C ASN A 306 -11.81 5.24 32.29
N SER A 307 -12.19 6.25 31.51
CA SER A 307 -13.52 6.40 30.92
C SER A 307 -13.49 6.05 29.43
N VAL A 308 -14.66 5.91 28.81
CA VAL A 308 -14.82 5.70 27.37
C VAL A 308 -15.59 6.88 26.78
N PRO A 309 -14.92 8.02 26.50
CA PRO A 309 -15.60 9.20 25.98
C PRO A 309 -16.24 8.93 24.62
N ASN A 310 -17.41 9.50 24.38
CA ASN A 310 -18.00 9.49 23.04
C ASN A 310 -17.07 10.16 22.03
N GLY A 311 -17.02 9.60 20.82
CA GLY A 311 -16.17 10.11 19.77
C GLY A 311 -14.68 9.86 19.99
N PHE A 312 -14.26 9.18 21.07
CA PHE A 312 -12.85 8.82 21.26
C PHE A 312 -12.31 8.23 19.97
N PRO A 313 -12.89 7.22 19.29
CA PRO A 313 -12.28 6.59 18.10
C PRO A 313 -11.90 7.54 16.94
N SER A 314 -12.49 8.73 16.84
CA SER A 314 -12.32 9.66 15.73
C SER A 314 -10.89 10.22 15.59
N LEU A 315 -10.50 10.57 14.35
CA LEU A 315 -9.20 11.18 14.04
C LEU A 315 -8.94 12.50 14.78
N GLY A 316 -10.00 13.30 14.99
CA GLY A 316 -9.92 14.64 15.57
C GLY A 316 -10.04 14.69 17.10
N PHE A 317 -10.15 13.55 17.78
CA PHE A 317 -10.27 13.53 19.24
C PHE A 317 -8.97 14.01 19.91
N ASP A 318 -9.09 14.96 20.83
CA ASP A 318 -7.96 15.46 21.62
C ASP A 318 -7.68 14.52 22.80
N ASP A 319 -6.61 13.74 22.70
CA ASP A 319 -6.10 12.87 23.76
C ASP A 319 -4.86 13.46 24.46
N SER A 320 -4.59 14.77 24.34
CA SER A 320 -3.40 15.41 24.93
C SER A 320 -3.35 15.25 26.46
N ALA A 321 -4.50 15.21 27.12
CA ALA A 321 -4.62 15.02 28.57
C ALA A 321 -4.61 13.54 29.01
N TRP A 322 -4.52 12.58 28.09
CA TRP A 322 -4.51 11.15 28.43
C TRP A 322 -3.12 10.70 28.84
N ASP A 323 -3.07 9.90 29.91
CA ASP A 323 -1.83 9.29 30.38
C ASP A 323 -1.35 8.17 29.45
N LEU A 324 -0.05 7.94 29.48
CA LEU A 324 0.56 6.74 28.89
C LEU A 324 0.21 5.49 29.69
N VAL A 325 0.01 4.38 28.98
CA VAL A 325 -0.32 3.06 29.53
C VAL A 325 0.75 2.52 30.48
N ASN A 326 0.35 1.55 31.31
CA ASN A 326 1.30 0.68 31.98
C ASN A 326 1.65 -0.51 31.07
N VAL A 327 2.92 -0.91 31.06
CA VAL A 327 3.37 -2.13 30.37
C VAL A 327 3.37 -3.27 31.37
N GLU A 328 2.44 -4.20 31.24
CA GLU A 328 2.21 -5.31 32.18
C GLU A 328 3.19 -6.47 31.94
N GLY A 329 3.58 -6.70 30.69
CA GLY A 329 4.51 -7.78 30.36
C GLY A 329 4.68 -8.00 28.88
N LYS A 330 5.72 -8.75 28.49
CA LYS A 330 5.91 -9.16 27.10
C LYS A 330 4.89 -10.23 26.69
N TYR A 331 4.68 -10.41 25.40
CA TYR A 331 4.04 -11.62 24.89
C TYR A 331 4.68 -12.88 25.49
N GLY A 332 3.85 -13.86 25.88
CA GLY A 332 4.32 -15.07 26.57
C GLY A 332 4.40 -14.97 28.09
N ALA A 333 4.31 -13.76 28.67
CA ALA A 333 4.37 -13.57 30.11
C ALA A 333 3.11 -14.07 30.83
N ALA A 334 3.27 -14.51 32.07
CA ALA A 334 2.14 -14.79 32.96
C ALA A 334 1.34 -13.49 33.23
N PRO A 335 0.00 -13.59 33.44
CA PRO A 335 -0.79 -14.82 33.50
C PRO A 335 -1.21 -15.37 32.13
N TRP A 336 -1.04 -14.62 31.05
CA TRP A 336 -1.62 -14.94 29.74
C TRP A 336 -0.91 -16.06 28.99
N GLY A 337 0.42 -16.16 29.14
CA GLY A 337 1.22 -17.12 28.39
C GLY A 337 1.20 -16.83 26.88
N GLN A 338 1.16 -17.90 26.08
CA GLN A 338 1.14 -17.80 24.62
C GLN A 338 -0.28 -17.51 24.11
N THR A 339 -0.44 -16.47 23.30
CA THR A 339 -1.68 -16.19 22.55
C THR A 339 -1.54 -16.74 21.14
N THR A 340 -2.49 -17.57 20.72
CA THR A 340 -2.49 -18.16 19.37
C THR A 340 -2.64 -17.07 18.32
N ILE A 341 -1.70 -17.03 17.36
CA ILE A 341 -1.68 -16.06 16.26
C ILE A 341 -2.44 -16.68 15.07
N PRO A 342 -3.44 -15.98 14.51
CA PRO A 342 -4.23 -16.50 13.40
C PRO A 342 -3.46 -16.42 12.07
N THR A 343 -3.79 -17.33 11.15
CA THR A 343 -3.27 -17.32 9.76
C THR A 343 -4.25 -16.72 8.76
N ASN A 344 -5.52 -16.54 9.14
CA ASN A 344 -6.59 -16.00 8.29
C ASN A 344 -7.09 -14.66 8.82
N ASN A 345 -7.70 -13.88 7.93
CA ASN A 345 -8.37 -12.64 8.32
C ASN A 345 -9.70 -12.94 9.02
N SER A 346 -10.05 -12.08 9.95
CA SER A 346 -11.34 -12.05 10.63
C SER A 346 -12.28 -11.10 9.88
N PRO A 347 -13.58 -11.43 9.77
CA PRO A 347 -14.55 -10.56 9.14
C PRO A 347 -14.84 -9.33 10.00
N GLN A 348 -15.42 -8.30 9.38
CA GLN A 348 -15.96 -7.15 10.11
C GLN A 348 -17.02 -7.60 11.13
N SER A 349 -17.03 -7.01 12.33
CA SER A 349 -18.08 -7.26 13.32
C SER A 349 -18.47 -6.01 14.10
N ALA A 350 -19.67 -6.02 14.67
CA ALA A 350 -20.22 -4.88 15.40
C ALA A 350 -19.45 -4.60 16.71
N PRO A 351 -19.45 -3.34 17.20
CA PRO A 351 -18.97 -3.01 18.54
C PRO A 351 -19.66 -3.80 19.66
N LEU A 352 -18.90 -4.14 20.71
CA LEU A 352 -19.43 -4.79 21.92
C LEU A 352 -20.22 -3.80 22.79
N PRO A 353 -21.09 -4.30 23.70
CA PRO A 353 -21.74 -3.45 24.69
C PRO A 353 -20.74 -2.60 25.50
N GLY A 354 -21.03 -1.30 25.60
CA GLY A 354 -20.17 -0.32 26.28
C GLY A 354 -19.13 0.34 25.36
N ALA A 355 -18.89 -0.22 24.17
CA ALA A 355 -18.08 0.41 23.15
C ALA A 355 -18.92 1.45 22.37
N PRO A 356 -18.36 2.61 21.99
CA PRO A 356 -19.12 3.62 21.24
C PRO A 356 -19.57 3.10 19.87
N PRO A 357 -20.80 3.41 19.43
CA PRO A 357 -21.23 3.04 18.09
C PRO A 357 -20.38 3.78 17.04
N ALA A 358 -20.10 3.10 15.92
CA ALA A 358 -19.44 3.67 14.76
C ALA A 358 -19.90 2.97 13.48
N ALA A 359 -19.75 3.65 12.34
CA ALA A 359 -19.95 3.04 11.04
C ALA A 359 -18.92 1.91 10.80
N PRO A 360 -19.27 0.85 10.06
CA PRO A 360 -18.34 -0.25 9.79
C PRO A 360 -17.17 0.20 8.91
N ALA A 361 -15.98 -0.31 9.20
CA ALA A 361 -14.80 -0.15 8.35
C ALA A 361 -14.83 -1.12 7.16
N SER A 362 -14.06 -0.82 6.11
CA SER A 362 -13.87 -1.72 4.97
C SER A 362 -12.84 -2.81 5.31
N VAL A 363 -13.31 -3.91 5.89
CA VAL A 363 -12.46 -5.07 6.27
C VAL A 363 -12.42 -6.10 5.15
N VAL A 364 -11.22 -6.60 4.84
CA VAL A 364 -10.99 -7.72 3.91
C VAL A 364 -11.00 -9.01 4.72
N ALA A 365 -12.02 -9.84 4.51
CA ALA A 365 -12.21 -11.13 5.19
C ALA A 365 -11.34 -12.25 4.60
#